data_AF-A0A942RMM1-F1
#
_entry.id   AF-A0A942RMM1-F1
#
_cell.length_a   1.000
_cell.length_b   1.000
_cell.length_c   1.000
_cell.angle_alpha   90.00
_cell.angle_beta   90.00
_cell.angle_gamma   90.00
#
_symmetry.space_group_name_H-M   'P 1'
#
loop_
_entity.id
_entity.type
_entity.pdbx_description
1 polymer ?
#
loop_
_entity_poly.entity_id
_entity_poly.type
_entity_poly.pdbx_seq_one_letter_code
_entity_poly.pdbx_strand_id
1 'polypeptide(L)' 'MVGIQIGDNESIDKALRRFKKKYERSGVLKEFKKRTFFVKPSIKKRMEKLKAIRRAHRPEIIQ' A
#
# COMPACT_ATOMS: atom_id res chain seq x y z
N MET A 1 0.44 3.01 14.03
CA MET A 1 -0.93 2.59 14.39
C MET A 1 -1.90 3.19 13.38
N VAL A 2 -2.69 2.37 12.67
CA VAL A 2 -3.65 2.87 11.68
C VAL A 2 -5.01 2.96 12.37
N GLY A 3 -5.58 4.17 12.42
CA GLY A 3 -6.89 4.42 13.00
C GLY A 3 -7.60 5.55 12.26
N ILE A 4 -8.92 5.61 12.38
CA ILE A 4 -9.76 6.66 11.81
C ILE A 4 -10.68 7.18 12.91
N GLN A 5 -10.83 8.50 12.97
CA GLN A 5 -11.84 9.16 13.78
C GLN A 5 -13.13 9.23 12.96
N ILE A 6 -14.24 8.81 13.56
CA ILE A 6 -15.56 8.80 12.96
C ILE A 6 -16.31 10.01 13.54
N GLY A 7 -16.94 10.82 12.68
CA GLY A 7 -17.81 11.91 13.12
C GLY A 7 -19.24 11.42 13.39
N ASP A 8 -20.02 12.20 14.14
CA ASP A 8 -21.33 11.80 14.69
C ASP A 8 -22.40 11.41 13.64
N ASN A 9 -22.20 11.76 12.36
CA ASN A 9 -23.17 11.54 11.29
C ASN A 9 -22.62 10.73 10.10
N GLU A 10 -21.61 9.89 10.32
CA GLU A 10 -21.04 9.03 9.27
C GLU A 10 -21.59 7.60 9.29
N SER A 11 -22.02 7.14 8.12
CA SER A 11 -22.33 5.73 7.90
C SER A 11 -21.09 4.87 8.11
N ILE A 12 -21.24 3.80 8.89
CA ILE A 12 -20.20 2.81 9.22
C ILE A 12 -19.46 2.31 7.98
N ASP A 13 -20.18 2.13 6.87
CA ASP A 13 -19.63 1.65 5.60
C ASP A 13 -18.57 2.60 5.01
N LYS A 14 -18.83 3.92 5.11
CA LYS A 14 -17.87 4.95 4.69
C LYS A 14 -16.63 4.96 5.58
N ALA A 15 -16.80 4.74 6.88
CA ALA A 15 -15.68 4.65 7.83
C ALA A 15 -14.79 3.44 7.50
N LEU A 16 -15.37 2.26 7.26
CA LEU A 16 -14.66 1.04 6.87
C LEU A 16 -13.90 1.22 5.54
N ARG A 17 -14.52 1.84 4.54
CA ARG A 17 -13.87 2.08 3.24
C ARG A 17 -12.65 3.00 3.36
N ARG A 18 -12.74 4.07 4.17
CA ARG A 18 -11.58 4.92 4.46
C ARG A 18 -10.52 4.17 5.26
N PHE A 19 -10.92 3.32 6.20
CA PHE A 19 -9.98 2.54 7.00
C PHE A 19 -9.18 1.61 6.13
N LYS A 20 -9.85 0.88 5.24
CA LYS A 20 -9.22 0.04 4.22
C LYS A 20 -8.24 0.84 3.37
N LYS A 21 -8.64 2.01 2.86
CA LYS A 21 -7.76 2.88 2.06
C LYS A 21 -6.54 3.38 2.86
N LYS A 22 -6.72 3.76 4.13
CA LYS A 22 -5.63 4.21 5.02
C LYS A 22 -4.68 3.06 5.36
N TYR A 23 -5.21 1.86 5.59
CA TYR A 23 -4.46 0.64 5.81
C TYR A 23 -3.64 0.23 4.58
N GLU A 24 -4.24 0.22 3.39
CA GLU A 24 -3.54 -0.08 2.14
C GLU A 24 -2.44 0.95 1.83
N ARG A 25 -2.69 2.23 2.12
CA ARG A 25 -1.73 3.32 1.96
C ARG A 25 -0.58 3.24 2.96
N SER A 26 -0.86 2.84 4.20
CA SER A 26 0.16 2.63 5.23
C SER A 26 1.16 1.54 4.86
N GLY A 27 0.77 0.59 4.00
CA GLY A 27 1.67 -0.44 3.50
C GLY A 27 2.14 -1.44 4.57
N VAL A 28 1.51 -1.48 5.74
CA VAL A 28 1.87 -2.37 6.87
C VAL A 28 2.00 -3.83 6.41
N LEU A 29 1.06 -4.35 5.62
CA LEU A 29 1.16 -5.70 5.04
C LEU A 29 2.37 -5.88 4.10
N LYS A 30 2.69 -4.86 3.30
CA LYS A 30 3.83 -4.92 2.38
C LYS A 30 5.14 -4.91 3.15
N GLU A 31 5.21 -4.16 4.24
CA GLU A 31 6.38 -4.15 5.11
C GLU A 31 6.54 -5.47 5.86
N PHE A 32 5.46 -5.98 6.46
CA PHE A 32 5.45 -7.28 7.12
C PHE A 32 6.00 -8.37 6.19
N LYS A 33 5.42 -8.51 4.99
CA LYS A 33 5.88 -9.50 3.98
C LYS A 33 7.32 -9.30 3.52
N LYS A 34 7.88 -8.09 3.59
CA LYS A 34 9.29 -7.84 3.26
C LYS A 34 10.23 -8.25 4.39
N ARG A 35 9.75 -8.23 5.63
CA ARG A 35 10.55 -8.53 6.83
C ARG A 35 10.49 -9.99 7.23
N THR A 36 9.53 -10.78 6.70
CA THR A 36 9.38 -12.20 7.04
C THR A 36 10.53 -13.09 6.56
N PHE A 37 11.29 -12.69 5.54
CA PHE A 37 12.43 -13.47 5.03
C PHE A 37 13.60 -12.58 4.63
N PHE A 38 14.81 -13.12 4.76
CA PHE A 38 16.02 -12.44 4.29
C PHE A 38 16.06 -12.42 2.76
N VAL A 39 16.30 -11.25 2.19
CA VAL A 39 16.49 -11.05 0.75
C VAL A 39 17.88 -10.47 0.51
N LYS A 40 18.69 -11.17 -0.28
CA LYS A 40 20.02 -10.68 -0.66
C LYS A 40 19.93 -9.27 -1.27
N PRO A 41 20.83 -8.33 -0.94
CA PRO A 41 20.77 -6.95 -1.42
C PRO A 41 20.68 -6.81 -2.94
N SER A 42 21.37 -7.69 -3.68
CA SER A 42 21.32 -7.73 -5.16
C SER A 42 19.91 -8.04 -5.68
N ILE A 43 19.23 -9.01 -5.08
CA ILE A 43 17.86 -9.39 -5.46
C ILE A 43 16.89 -8.25 -5.15
N LYS A 44 17.04 -7.60 -3.99
CA LYS A 44 16.25 -6.42 -3.62
C LYS A 44 16.39 -5.29 -4.65
N LYS A 45 17.63 -4.93 -5.02
CA LYS A 45 17.91 -3.91 -6.05
C LYS A 45 17.29 -4.27 -7.40
N ARG A 46 17.39 -5.53 -7.83
CA ARG A 46 16.78 -6.02 -9.07
C ARG A 46 15.25 -5.89 -9.05
N MET A 47 14.61 -6.31 -7.97
CA MET A 47 13.15 -6.19 -7.80
C MET A 47 12.69 -4.73 -7.79
N GLU A 48 13.45 -3.83 -7.16
CA GLU A 48 13.14 -2.40 -7.15
C GLU A 48 13.21 -1.78 -8.55
N LYS A 49 14.24 -2.12 -9.35
CA LYS A 49 14.38 -1.67 -10.75
C LYS A 49 13.19 -2.14 -11.61
N LEU A 50 12.84 -3.42 -11.53
CA LEU A 50 11.69 -3.98 -12.27
C LEU A 50 10.38 -3.30 -11.87
N LYS A 51 10.20 -3.03 -10.58
CA LYS A 51 9.01 -2.34 -10.08
C LYS A 51 8.93 -0.89 -10.56
N ALA A 52 10.06 -0.19 -10.67
CA ALA A 52 10.12 1.16 -11.21
C ALA A 52 9.72 1.18 -12.70
N ILE A 53 10.30 0.29 -13.51
CA ILE A 53 9.94 0.11 -14.92
C ILE A 53 8.44 -0.16 -15.08
N ARG A 54 7.89 -1.09 -14.29
CA ARG A 54 6.45 -1.41 -14.31
C ARG A 54 5.56 -0.22 -13.93
N ARG A 55 6.01 0.67 -13.04
CA ARG A 55 5.27 1.90 -12.70
C ARG A 55 5.34 2.92 -13.83
N ALA A 56 6.48 3.06 -14.49
CA ALA A 56 6.66 3.98 -15.62
C ALA A 56 5.80 3.59 -16.83
N HIS A 57 5.66 2.29 -17.10
CA HIS A 57 4.79 1.78 -18.18
C HIS A 57 3.32 1.66 -17.80
N ARG A 58 2.91 2.10 -16.60
CA ARG A 58 1.50 2.07 -16.23
C ARG A 58 0.79 3.14 -17.06
N PRO A 59 -0.09 2.79 -18.02
CA PRO A 59 -0.84 3.81 -18.74
C PRO A 59 -1.64 4.62 -17.72
N GLU A 60 -1.60 5.94 -17.86
CA GLU A 60 -2.53 6.80 -17.16
C GLU A 60 -3.91 6.45 -17.70
N ILE A 61 -4.74 5.80 -16.89
CA ILE A 61 -6.16 5.71 -17.19
C ILE A 61 -6.65 7.14 -17.03
N ILE A 62 -6.65 7.86 -18.15
CA ILE A 62 -7.29 9.18 -18.28
C ILE A 62 -8.77 8.93 -18.01
N GLN A 63 -9.23 9.53 -16.91
CA GLN A 63 -10.60 9.72 -16.40
C GLN A 63 -11.70 8.76 -16.84
#